data_AF-A0A2Z4UTE0-F1
#
_entry.id   AF-A0A2Z4UTE0-F1
#
_cell.length_a   1.000
_cell.length_b   1.000
_cell.length_c   1.000
_cell.angle_alpha   90.00
_cell.angle_beta   90.00
_cell.angle_gamma   90.00
#
_symmetry.space_group_name_H-M   'P 1'
#
loop_
_entity.id
_entity.type
_entity.pdbx_description
1 polymer ?
#
loop_
_entity_poly.entity_id
_entity_poly.type
_entity_poly.pdbx_seq_one_letter_code
_entity_poly.pdbx_strand_id
1 'polypeptide(L)' 'MHCLDCHIAGTASPAVGVCRDCGAAVCVNHARVTEREVRRRPLLAPPVETPARTVHCFQCAGVHAR' A
#
# COMPACT_ATOMS: atom_id res chain seq x y z
N MET A 1 5.18 -13.45 6.36
CA MET A 1 4.34 -12.39 6.97
C MET A 1 2.90 -12.63 6.52
N HIS A 2 1.92 -12.57 7.42
CA HIS A 2 0.51 -12.87 7.14
C HIS A 2 -0.34 -11.62 7.25
N CYS A 3 -1.48 -11.60 6.55
CA CYS A 3 -2.43 -10.51 6.64
C CYS A 3 -3.00 -10.36 8.06
N LEU A 4 -2.94 -9.14 8.59
CA LEU A 4 -3.44 -8.80 9.92
C LEU A 4 -4.95 -9.06 10.03
N ASP A 5 -5.74 -8.60 9.04
CA ASP A 5 -7.20 -8.75 9.06
C ASP A 5 -7.63 -10.22 8.97
N CYS A 6 -6.96 -11.01 8.11
CA CYS A 6 -7.19 -12.47 8.06
C CYS A 6 -6.89 -13.12 9.41
N HIS A 7 -5.78 -12.74 10.04
CA HIS A 7 -5.38 -13.29 11.33
C HIS A 7 -6.38 -12.97 12.44
N ILE A 8 -6.89 -11.73 12.48
CA ILE A 8 -7.96 -11.31 13.40
C ILE A 8 -9.24 -12.14 13.15
N ALA A 9 -9.56 -12.45 11.89
CA ALA A 9 -10.68 -13.31 11.52
C ALA A 9 -10.44 -14.82 11.73
N GLY A 10 -9.31 -15.23 12.35
CA GLY A 10 -8.98 -16.63 12.59
C GLY A 10 -8.52 -17.40 11.35
N THR A 11 -8.21 -16.70 10.27
CA THR A 11 -7.69 -17.29 9.02
C THR A 11 -6.23 -16.91 8.80
N ALA A 12 -5.54 -17.58 7.88
CA ALA A 12 -4.17 -17.24 7.49
C ALA A 12 -4.11 -17.03 5.98
N SER A 13 -3.70 -15.84 5.57
CA SER A 13 -3.46 -15.51 4.16
C SER A 13 -2.11 -14.81 4.03
N PRO A 14 -1.28 -15.18 3.03
CA PRO A 14 0.00 -14.54 2.82
C PRO A 14 -0.18 -13.05 2.49
N ALA A 15 0.63 -12.20 3.12
CA ALA A 15 0.64 -10.78 2.83
C ALA A 15 1.32 -10.51 1.47
N VAL A 16 0.74 -9.59 0.69
CA VAL A 16 1.30 -9.11 -0.59
C VAL A 16 1.96 -7.73 -0.46
N GLY A 17 1.76 -7.07 0.67
CA GLY A 17 2.36 -5.77 0.96
C GLY A 17 2.09 -5.30 2.39
N VAL A 18 2.61 -4.12 2.70
CA VAL A 18 2.46 -3.45 3.99
C VAL A 18 1.74 -2.13 3.76
N CYS A 19 0.70 -1.85 4.54
CA CYS A 19 -0.02 -0.59 4.50
C CYS A 19 0.95 0.57 4.78
N ARG A 20 0.98 1.56 3.88
CA ARG A 20 1.87 2.72 3.99
C ARG A 20 1.63 3.54 5.26
N ASP A 21 0.39 3.58 5.76
CA ASP A 21 0.03 4.47 6.86
C ASP A 21 0.15 3.82 8.23
N CYS A 22 -0.38 2.59 8.39
CA CYS A 22 -0.45 1.93 9.69
C CYS A 22 0.51 0.75 9.86
N GLY A 23 1.26 0.38 8.82
CA GLY A 23 2.22 -0.73 8.87
C GLY A 23 1.60 -2.12 8.91
N ALA A 24 0.27 -2.25 8.77
CA ALA A 24 -0.40 -3.55 8.72
C ALA A 24 0.01 -4.35 7.47
N ALA A 25 0.38 -5.61 7.67
CA ALA A 25 0.54 -6.55 6.57
C ALA A 25 -0.83 -6.92 5.99
N VAL A 26 -0.99 -6.87 4.67
CA VAL A 26 -2.29 -7.10 4.00
C VAL A 26 -2.17 -8.08 2.83
N CYS A 27 -3.16 -8.96 2.68
CA CYS A 27 -3.29 -9.85 1.53
C CYS A 27 -4.03 -9.14 0.38
N VAL A 28 -4.12 -9.79 -0.78
CA VAL A 28 -4.79 -9.23 -1.97
C VAL A 28 -6.26 -8.83 -1.71
N ASN A 29 -6.95 -9.51 -0.79
CA ASN A 29 -8.34 -9.23 -0.46
C ASN A 29 -8.53 -8.08 0.54
N HIS A 30 -7.47 -7.70 1.26
CA HIS A 30 -7.52 -6.65 2.28
C HIS A 30 -6.64 -5.44 1.92
N ALA A 31 -6.05 -5.45 0.73
CA ALA A 31 -5.20 -4.40 0.21
C ALA A 31 -5.93 -3.58 -0.86
N ARG A 32 -5.84 -2.26 -0.75
CA ARG A 32 -6.10 -1.33 -1.85
C ARG A 32 -4.76 -0.82 -2.38
N VAL A 33 -4.46 -1.19 -3.62
CA VAL A 33 -3.27 -0.71 -4.33
C VAL A 33 -3.67 0.46 -5.21
N THR A 34 -3.01 1.59 -5.04
CA THR A 34 -3.19 2.78 -5.88
C THR A 34 -1.90 3.09 -6.61
N GLU A 35 -2.02 3.53 -7.85
CA GLU A 35 -0.89 4.09 -8.60
C GLU A 35 -0.78 5.58 -8.28
N ARG A 36 0.45 6.06 -8.11
CA ARG A 36 0.76 7.47 -7.95
C ARG A 36 1.99 7.81 -8.76
N GLU A 37 2.02 8.99 -9.33
CA GLU A 37 3.24 9.53 -9.90
C GLU A 37 4.19 9.99 -8.79
N VAL A 38 5.45 9.55 -8.89
CA VAL A 38 6.51 9.98 -7.99
C VAL A 38 7.45 10.85 -8.78
N ARG A 39 7.41 12.15 -8.50
CA ARG A 39 8.38 13.09 -9.02
C ARG A 39 9.71 12.90 -8.30
N ARG A 40 10.70 12.34 -9.00
CA ARG A 40 12.10 12.38 -8.58
C ARG A 40 12.76 13.61 -9.19
N ARG A 41 13.56 14.32 -8.39
CA ARG A 41 14.33 15.47 -8.84
C ARG A 41 15.82 15.19 -8.64
N PRO A 42 16.49 14.56 -9.62
CA PRO A 42 17.93 14.38 -9.57
C PRO A 42 18.64 15.73 -9.52
N LEU A 43 19.84 15.79 -8.92
CA LEU A 43 20.59 17.03 -8.78
C LEU A 43 21.15 17.55 -10.12
N LEU A 44 21.47 16.64 -11.05
CA LEU A 44 22.14 16.95 -12.33
C LEU A 44 21.29 16.58 -13.56
N ALA A 45 19.97 16.39 -13.39
CA ALA A 45 19.08 16.03 -14.49
C ALA A 45 17.68 16.65 -14.31
N PRO A 46 16.89 16.80 -15.40
CA PRO A 46 15.51 17.22 -15.31
C PRO A 46 14.67 16.31 -14.39
N PRO A 47 13.61 16.84 -13.76
CA PRO A 47 12.69 16.02 -12.97
C PRO A 47 12.07 14.92 -13.82
N VAL A 48 11.96 13.72 -13.26
CA VAL A 48 11.31 12.57 -13.90
C VAL A 48 10.12 12.16 -13.05
N GLU A 49 8.97 11.98 -13.70
CA GLU A 49 7.80 11.37 -13.10
C GLU A 49 7.85 9.87 -13.39
N THR A 50 7.66 9.06 -12.36
CA THR A 50 7.67 7.60 -12.50
C THR A 50 6.48 7.04 -11.74
N PRO A 51 5.70 6.15 -12.36
CA PRO A 51 4.58 5.51 -11.69
C PRO A 51 5.12 4.64 -10.55
N ALA A 52 4.52 4.80 -9.38
CA ALA A 52 4.78 3.96 -8.22
C ALA A 52 3.46 3.46 -7.65
N ARG A 53 3.53 2.34 -6.94
CA ARG A 53 2.38 1.75 -6.26
C ARG A 53 2.41 2.10 -4.78
N THR A 54 1.25 2.38 -4.23
CA THR A 54 1.04 2.52 -2.78
C THR A 54 0.03 1.49 -2.33
N VAL A 55 0.37 0.75 -1.27
CA VAL A 55 -0.52 -0.23 -0.64
C VAL A 55 -1.13 0.40 0.61
N HIS A 56 -2.45 0.36 0.72
CA HIS A 56 -3.19 0.69 1.94
C HIS A 56 -4.06 -0.49 2.37
N CYS A 57 -4.26 -0.71 3.66
CA CYS A 57 -5.36 -1.56 4.12
C CYS A 57 -6.71 -0.87 3.85
N PHE A 58 -7.81 -1.61 3.85
CA PHE A 58 -9.13 -1.01 3.58
C PHE A 58 -9.55 0.06 4.58
N GLN A 59 -9.16 -0.07 5.85
CA GLN A 59 -9.42 0.97 6.86
C GLN A 59 -8.75 2.30 6.49
N CYS A 60 -7.44 2.29 6.22
CA CYS A 60 -6.71 3.50 5.84
C CYS A 60 -7.13 4.01 4.46
N ALA A 61 -7.43 3.11 3.51
CA ALA A 61 -7.85 3.50 2.18
C ALA A 61 -9.21 4.22 2.17
N GLY A 62 -10.11 3.90 3.10
CA GLY A 62 -11.39 4.60 3.27
C GLY A 62 -11.24 6.06 3.73
N VAL A 63 -10.14 6.39 4.42
CA VAL A 63 -9.84 7.76 4.87
C VAL A 63 -9.34 8.62 3.70
N HIS A 64 -8.57 8.05 2.77
CA HIS A 64 -7.98 8.76 1.62
C HIS A 64 -8.88 8.81 0.36
N ALA A 65 -10.09 8.26 0.43
CA ALA A 65 -11.03 8.24 -0.71
C ALA A 65 -11.93 9.48 -0.80
N ARG A 66 -11.57 10.60 -0.14
CA ARG A 66 -12.32 11.86 -0.14
C ARG A 66 -11.72 12.92 -1.05
#